data_AF-A0A2T7BFK2-F1
#
_entry.id   AF-A0A2T7BFK2-F1
#
_cell.length_a   1.000
_cell.length_b   1.000
_cell.length_c   1.000
_cell.angle_alpha   90.00
_cell.angle_beta   90.00
_cell.angle_gamma   90.00
#
_symmetry.space_group_name_H-M   'P 1'
#
loop_
_entity.id
_entity.type
_entity.pdbx_description
1 polymer ?
#
loop_
_entity_poly.entity_id
_entity_poly.type
_entity_poly.pdbx_seq_one_letter_code
_entity_poly.pdbx_strand_id
1 'polypeptide(L)' 'MNFGVIAPESIDDGYMEADDCEDIKTFRKKWNGLNDNIILHCYVIKTSSTGSELRIIAQSFEEIL' A
#
# COMPACT_ATOMS: atom_id res chain seq x y z
N MET A 1 -15.93 -1.67 -11.81
CA MET A 1 -16.97 -2.70 -11.53
C MET A 1 -16.79 -3.82 -12.55
N ASN A 2 -16.07 -4.89 -12.20
CA ASN A 2 -15.89 -6.08 -13.05
C ASN A 2 -16.52 -7.28 -12.34
N PHE A 3 -17.85 -7.31 -12.24
CA PHE A 3 -18.56 -8.43 -11.60
C PHE A 3 -18.50 -9.67 -12.52
N GLY A 4 -17.68 -10.65 -12.12
CA GLY A 4 -17.58 -11.96 -12.79
C GLY A 4 -16.44 -12.12 -13.79
N VAL A 5 -15.54 -11.14 -13.91
CA VAL A 5 -14.36 -11.26 -14.78
C VAL A 5 -13.26 -12.00 -14.03
N ILE A 6 -12.92 -13.20 -14.50
CA ILE A 6 -11.69 -13.91 -14.12
C ILE A 6 -10.67 -13.61 -15.21
N ALA A 7 -9.75 -12.70 -14.93
CA ALA A 7 -8.63 -12.36 -15.81
C ALA A 7 -7.32 -12.50 -15.04
N PRO A 8 -6.21 -12.83 -15.73
CA PRO A 8 -4.88 -12.73 -15.15
C PRO A 8 -4.65 -11.28 -14.70
N GLU A 9 -4.42 -11.07 -13.42
CA GLU A 9 -4.17 -9.74 -12.88
C GLU A 9 -2.68 -9.42 -12.97
N SER A 10 -2.36 -8.18 -13.35
CA SER A 10 -0.99 -7.69 -13.38
C SER A 10 -0.88 -6.37 -12.62
N ILE A 11 0.34 -6.04 -12.23
CA ILE A 11 0.66 -4.70 -11.75
C ILE A 11 0.61 -3.77 -12.96
N ASP A 12 -0.14 -2.67 -12.81
CA ASP A 12 -0.20 -1.56 -13.74
C ASP A 12 0.84 -0.50 -13.35
N ASP A 13 0.83 -0.10 -12.08
CA ASP A 13 1.71 0.93 -11.54
C ASP A 13 2.04 0.67 -10.06
N GLY A 14 3.14 1.24 -9.59
CA GLY A 14 3.61 1.15 -8.21
C GLY A 14 4.32 2.43 -7.78
N TYR A 15 3.84 3.05 -6.71
CA TYR A 15 4.42 4.29 -6.20
C TYR A 15 4.34 4.40 -4.68
N MET A 16 5.13 5.31 -4.12
CA MET A 16 5.05 5.69 -2.72
C MET A 16 4.13 6.90 -2.59
N GLU A 17 3.12 6.81 -1.72
CA GLU A 17 2.29 7.95 -1.32
C GLU A 17 3.12 8.96 -0.53
N ALA A 18 2.67 10.22 -0.50
CA ALA A 18 3.32 11.26 0.28
C ALA A 18 3.38 10.91 1.77
N ASP A 19 4.37 11.45 2.49
CA ASP A 19 4.61 11.17 3.92
C ASP A 19 3.39 11.43 4.83
N ASP A 20 2.42 12.23 4.39
CA ASP A 20 1.19 12.53 5.14
C ASP A 20 0.01 11.57 4.86
N CYS A 21 0.30 10.38 4.33
CA CYS A 21 -0.70 9.36 3.95
C CYS A 21 -1.66 9.03 5.10
N GLU A 22 -2.97 9.10 4.83
CA GLU A 22 -4.03 8.87 5.80
C GLU A 22 -4.06 7.42 6.34
N ASP A 23 -3.61 6.46 5.53
CA ASP A 23 -3.49 5.06 5.94
C ASP A 23 -2.49 4.89 7.08
N ILE A 24 -1.36 5.61 7.04
CA ILE A 24 -0.34 5.58 8.11
C ILE A 24 -0.93 6.16 9.39
N LYS A 25 -1.67 7.28 9.30
CA LYS A 25 -2.35 7.89 10.45
C LYS A 25 -3.36 6.93 11.07
N THR A 26 -4.15 6.28 10.22
CA THR A 26 -5.17 5.30 10.64
C THR A 26 -4.52 4.08 11.28
N PHE A 27 -3.41 3.62 10.71
CA PHE A 27 -2.64 2.50 11.21
C PHE A 27 -2.01 2.77 12.58
N ARG A 28 -1.36 3.93 12.75
CA ARG A 28 -0.79 4.36 14.03
C ARG A 28 -1.83 4.44 15.14
N LYS A 29 -3.02 4.97 14.83
CA LYS A 29 -4.17 4.97 15.76
C LYS A 29 -4.55 3.55 16.20
N LYS A 30 -4.61 2.59 15.27
CA LYS A 30 -4.91 1.18 15.57
C LYS A 30 -3.79 0.49 16.35
N TRP A 31 -2.54 0.85 16.09
CA TRP A 31 -1.38 0.33 16.80
C TRP A 31 -1.18 1.02 18.17
N ASN A 32 -2.09 1.89 18.62
CA ASN A 32 -2.05 2.52 19.94
C ASN A 32 -0.71 3.22 20.29
N GLY A 33 -0.04 3.80 19.28
CA GLY A 33 1.23 4.51 19.48
C GLY A 33 2.44 3.63 19.85
N LEU A 34 2.30 2.30 19.87
CA LEU A 34 3.44 1.40 19.96
C LEU A 34 4.26 1.57 18.67
N ASN A 35 5.46 2.15 18.81
CA ASN A 35 6.41 2.47 17.73
C ASN A 35 6.18 3.80 16.98
N ASP A 36 5.73 4.85 17.67
CA ASP A 36 5.61 6.18 17.04
C ASP A 36 6.93 6.76 16.48
N ASN A 37 8.07 6.29 16.99
CA ASN A 37 9.40 6.71 16.53
C ASN A 37 9.85 6.05 15.22
N ILE A 38 9.10 5.06 14.72
CA ILE A 38 9.44 4.39 13.47
C ILE A 38 8.91 5.21 12.29
N ILE A 39 9.76 5.46 11.30
CA ILE A 39 9.35 6.05 10.03
C ILE A 39 8.66 4.97 9.21
N LEU A 40 7.42 5.24 8.79
CA LEU A 40 6.63 4.33 7.97
C LEU A 40 6.34 5.04 6.65
N HIS A 41 6.30 4.25 5.58
CA HIS A 41 5.93 4.66 4.25
C HIS A 41 4.69 3.89 3.80
N CYS A 42 3.91 4.48 2.89
CA CYS A 42 2.77 3.84 2.26
C CYS A 42 3.09 3.59 0.79
N TYR A 43 3.18 2.33 0.41
CA TYR A 43 3.40 1.91 -0.97
C TYR A 43 2.06 1.48 -1.56
N VAL A 44 1.74 2.00 -2.74
CA VAL A 44 0.51 1.72 -3.47
C VAL A 44 0.85 0.96 -4.73
N ILE A 45 0.20 -0.18 -4.92
CA ILE A 45 0.28 -0.99 -6.14
C ILE A 45 -1.09 -0.94 -6.80
N LYS A 46 -1.15 -0.45 -8.03
CA LYS A 46 -2.34 -0.44 -8.87
C LYS A 46 -2.37 -1.67 -9.75
N THR A 47 -3.52 -2.32 -9.80
CA THR A 47 -3.74 -3.52 -10.61
C THR A 47 -4.47 -3.16 -11.91
N SER A 48 -4.05 -3.78 -13.01
CA SER A 48 -4.50 -3.43 -14.36
C SER A 48 -5.94 -3.88 -14.67
N SER A 49 -6.30 -5.08 -14.21
CA SER A 49 -7.51 -5.76 -14.65
C SER A 49 -8.75 -5.33 -13.88
N THR A 50 -8.64 -5.11 -12.57
CA THR A 50 -9.75 -4.64 -11.73
C THR A 50 -9.67 -3.16 -11.38
N GLY A 51 -8.52 -2.51 -11.58
CA GLY A 51 -8.27 -1.16 -11.10
C GLY A 51 -8.17 -1.08 -9.58
N SER A 52 -7.97 -2.22 -8.90
CA SER A 52 -7.86 -2.27 -7.44
C SER A 52 -6.51 -1.74 -6.99
N GLU A 53 -6.48 -1.17 -5.79
CA GLU A 53 -5.27 -0.70 -5.12
C GLU A 53 -4.92 -1.63 -3.96
N LEU A 54 -3.67 -2.10 -3.94
CA LEU A 54 -3.07 -2.74 -2.77
C LEU A 54 -2.19 -1.71 -2.08
N ARG A 55 -2.37 -1.55 -0.77
CA ARG A 55 -1.61 -0.60 0.05
C ARG A 55 -0.80 -1.32 1.10
N ILE A 56 0.50 -1.03 1.15
CA ILE A 56 1.47 -1.67 2.03
C ILE A 56 2.09 -0.59 2.92
N ILE A 57 2.04 -0.79 4.24
CA ILE A 57 2.68 0.08 5.22
C ILE A 57 3.95 -0.60 5.72
N ALA A 58 5.12 -0.02 5.46
CA ALA A 58 6.41 -0.59 5.83
C ALA A 58 7.47 0.49 6.08
N GLN A 59 8.56 0.14 6.78
CA GLN A 59 9.68 1.05 7.05
C GLN A 59 10.58 1.29 5.84
N SER A 60 10.72 0.28 5.00
CA SER A 60 11.55 0.29 3.79
C SER A 60 11.18 -0.94 2.95
N PHE A 61 11.71 -0.99 1.74
CA PHE A 61 11.72 -2.19 0.90
C PHE A 61 13.16 -2.68 0.74
N GLU A 62 13.32 -3.98 0.57
CA GLU A 62 14.60 -4.61 0.24
C GLU A 62 14.49 -5.20 -1.16
N GLU A 63 15.38 -4.79 -2.07
CA GLU A 63 15.48 -5.41 -3.39
C GLU A 63 16.28 -6.71 -3.24
N ILE A 64 15.63 -7.84 -3.56
CA ILE A 64 16.29 -9.15 -3.61
C ILE A 64 16.74 -9.35 -5.06
N LEU A 65 18.06 -9.26 -5.28
CA LEU A 65 18.75 -9.50 -6.56
C LEU A 65 18.88 -10.99 -6.88
#